data_AF-A0A4S2JSP4-F1
#
_entry.id   AF-A0A4S2JSP4-F1
#
_cell.length_a   1.000
_cell.length_b   1.000
_cell.length_c   1.000
_cell.angle_alpha   90.00
_cell.angle_beta   90.00
_cell.angle_gamma   90.00
#
_symmetry.space_group_name_H-M   'P 1'
#
loop_
_entity.id
_entity.type
_entity.pdbx_description
1 polymer ?
#
loop_
_entity_poly.entity_id
_entity_poly.type
_entity_poly.pdbx_seq_one_letter_code
_entity_poly.pdbx_strand_id
1 'polypeptide(L)'
;MMKGITFTTIPIIFRDVNFIRATHLTKSNAVKLTIAIQKDGKFEITEEGNVVVTGTVHETSIPEQEMFRTDLLPENSDEEEHMTARDIYKELRLRGYQYSGWFRGLHSASISGSKGHIVWKTNWVTFMDTMLQMYIIGYDTRDLYVPTSIQKLVINPELHASKLRNSATGMENSTDIDKKLPIQIYRELDTIIAGGIEIRGLKATQIFRRKLAQDVVIEEHVFVDHHDYAKISLNEAIRISAQLALEDHQIIKVKIIELVKDVDDVALEYLSSSLLVDAFGDVPLIQTNITLLTSPNRFNSADLPQNISIGDSNKPSVGDKALIVAGFNLLSKQQASLERLLPFLREGGYLLSREKCDSADDNFDAEVNHSMRGMEVLTHFGLRFFGCDITLFKSSKS
;
A
#
# COMPACT_ATOMS: atom_id res chain seq x y z
N MET A 1 -42.32 28.11 2.07
CA MET A 1 -42.15 28.40 0.63
C MET A 1 -40.98 29.35 0.49
N MET A 2 -39.80 28.84 0.14
CA MET A 2 -38.66 29.70 -0.19
C MET A 2 -38.91 30.29 -1.59
N LYS A 3 -38.77 31.61 -1.70
CA LYS A 3 -38.98 32.39 -2.93
C LYS A 3 -38.29 31.70 -4.12
N GLY A 4 -38.88 31.78 -5.31
CA GLY A 4 -38.35 31.20 -6.57
C GLY A 4 -37.05 31.85 -7.08
N ILE A 5 -36.14 32.19 -6.17
CA ILE A 5 -34.80 32.70 -6.41
C ILE A 5 -33.89 31.47 -6.44
N THR A 6 -33.04 31.38 -7.45
CA THR A 6 -31.95 30.38 -7.48
C THR A 6 -31.03 30.63 -6.29
N PHE A 7 -30.82 29.62 -5.45
CA PHE A 7 -29.95 29.70 -4.25
C PHE A 7 -28.53 30.21 -4.55
N THR A 8 -28.11 30.17 -5.82
CA THR A 8 -26.82 30.64 -6.32
C THR A 8 -26.63 32.16 -6.29
N THR A 9 -27.68 32.95 -6.05
CA THR A 9 -27.60 34.43 -6.03
C THR A 9 -27.85 35.05 -4.66
N ILE A 10 -28.17 34.25 -3.64
CA ILE A 10 -28.56 34.75 -2.33
C ILE A 10 -27.31 34.90 -1.46
N PRO A 11 -27.01 36.10 -0.93
CA PRO A 11 -25.96 36.27 0.06
C PRO A 11 -26.37 35.64 1.40
N ILE A 12 -25.52 34.77 1.94
CA ILE A 12 -25.81 33.98 3.14
C ILE A 12 -24.66 34.10 4.13
N ILE A 13 -25.02 34.18 5.41
CA ILE A 13 -24.09 34.17 6.54
C ILE A 13 -24.38 32.95 7.39
N PHE A 14 -23.33 32.19 7.68
CA PHE A 14 -23.34 31.14 8.69
C PHE A 14 -22.56 31.62 9.91
N ARG A 15 -23.04 31.26 11.10
CA ARG A 15 -22.37 31.49 12.39
C ARG A 15 -22.36 30.23 13.22
N ASP A 16 -21.29 30.08 14.00
CA ASP A 16 -21.12 29.01 14.98
C ASP A 16 -21.38 27.62 14.40
N VAL A 17 -20.83 27.37 13.20
CA VAL A 17 -20.94 26.07 12.53
C VAL A 17 -20.03 25.08 13.23
N ASN A 18 -20.59 23.97 13.71
CA ASN A 18 -19.85 22.90 14.36
C ASN A 18 -20.00 21.60 13.59
N PHE A 19 -18.89 20.97 13.24
CA PHE A 19 -18.82 19.65 12.62
C PHE A 19 -18.68 18.60 13.73
N ILE A 20 -19.78 17.92 14.05
CA ILE A 20 -19.86 16.98 15.18
C ILE A 20 -19.19 15.65 14.83
N ARG A 21 -19.37 15.17 13.60
CA ARG A 21 -18.75 13.93 13.12
C ARG A 21 -18.59 13.95 11.61
N ALA A 22 -17.67 13.12 11.11
CA ALA A 22 -17.51 12.88 9.68
C ALA A 22 -18.60 11.93 9.15
N THR A 23 -19.01 12.16 7.91
CA THR A 23 -19.90 11.26 7.15
C THR A 23 -19.09 10.45 6.15
N HIS A 24 -19.13 9.12 6.25
CA HIS A 24 -18.36 8.24 5.38
C HIS A 24 -19.20 7.78 4.19
N LEU A 25 -18.74 8.10 2.98
CA LEU A 25 -19.40 7.69 1.74
C LEU A 25 -18.79 6.38 1.23
N THR A 26 -19.64 5.44 0.80
CA THR A 26 -19.22 4.18 0.15
C THR A 26 -19.82 4.12 -1.26
N LYS A 27 -19.24 3.33 -2.16
CA LYS A 27 -19.73 3.21 -3.55
C LYS A 27 -21.11 2.55 -3.65
N SER A 28 -21.48 1.72 -2.67
CA SER A 28 -22.67 0.87 -2.71
C SER A 28 -23.89 1.50 -2.06
N ASN A 29 -23.71 2.48 -1.16
CA ASN A 29 -24.80 2.97 -0.31
C ASN A 29 -25.03 4.47 -0.52
N ALA A 30 -26.28 4.83 -0.79
CA ALA A 30 -26.70 6.22 -0.79
C ALA A 30 -26.84 6.73 0.64
N VAL A 31 -26.18 7.84 0.96
CA VAL A 31 -26.29 8.50 2.26
C VAL A 31 -27.37 9.59 2.21
N LYS A 32 -28.30 9.56 3.16
CA LYS A 32 -29.37 10.55 3.28
C LYS A 32 -29.09 11.53 4.41
N LEU A 33 -28.84 12.79 4.04
CA LEU A 33 -28.73 13.91 4.97
C LEU A 33 -30.08 14.63 5.06
N THR A 34 -30.54 14.87 6.29
CA THR A 34 -31.76 15.63 6.56
C THR A 34 -31.38 16.96 7.19
N ILE A 35 -31.86 18.06 6.60
CA ILE A 35 -31.59 19.42 7.06
C ILE A 35 -32.85 19.97 7.73
N ALA A 36 -32.73 20.40 8.98
CA ALA A 36 -33.77 21.11 9.71
C ALA A 36 -33.31 22.54 9.97
N ILE A 37 -34.14 23.53 9.63
CA ILE A 37 -33.85 24.96 9.86
C ILE A 37 -35.03 25.54 10.66
N GLN A 38 -34.72 26.13 11.81
CA GLN A 38 -35.67 26.78 12.70
C GLN A 38 -35.95 28.22 12.25
N LYS A 39 -37.03 28.83 12.78
CA LYS A 39 -37.41 30.22 12.45
C LYS A 39 -36.36 31.24 12.87
N ASP A 40 -35.59 30.94 13.91
CA ASP A 40 -34.49 31.77 14.41
C ASP A 40 -33.17 31.53 13.65
N GLY A 41 -33.19 30.78 12.55
CA GLY A 41 -32.03 30.50 11.70
C GLY A 41 -31.13 29.37 12.20
N LYS A 42 -31.37 28.79 13.38
CA LYS A 42 -30.60 27.61 13.82
C LYS A 42 -30.88 26.44 12.90
N PHE A 43 -29.83 25.79 12.44
CA PHE A 43 -29.93 24.61 11.60
C PHE A 43 -29.18 23.42 12.17
N GLU A 44 -29.67 22.24 11.80
CA GLU A 44 -29.07 20.96 12.12
C GLU A 44 -29.12 20.07 10.88
N ILE A 45 -28.02 19.33 10.66
CA ILE A 45 -27.91 18.30 9.63
C ILE A 45 -27.76 16.97 10.33
N THR A 46 -28.64 16.02 10.01
CA THR A 46 -28.64 14.67 10.58
C THR A 46 -28.45 13.61 9.48
N GLU A 47 -27.78 12.52 9.84
CA GLU A 47 -27.68 11.27 9.07
C GLU A 47 -28.17 10.15 9.98
N GLU A 48 -29.18 9.40 9.52
CA GLU A 48 -29.80 8.30 10.29
C GLU A 48 -30.23 8.69 11.72
N GLY A 49 -30.73 9.92 11.87
CA GLY A 49 -31.15 10.46 13.17
C GLY A 49 -30.01 10.97 14.06
N ASN A 50 -28.75 10.79 13.67
CA ASN A 50 -27.59 11.29 14.40
C ASN A 50 -27.12 12.62 13.83
N VAL A 51 -26.87 13.58 14.71
CA VAL A 51 -26.39 14.93 14.36
C VAL A 51 -24.99 14.86 13.75
N VAL A 52 -24.80 15.61 12.67
CA VAL A 52 -23.53 15.71 11.93
C VAL A 52 -23.00 17.13 11.94
N VAL A 53 -23.87 18.12 11.70
CA VAL A 53 -23.51 19.55 11.68
C VAL A 53 -24.59 20.36 12.36
N THR A 54 -24.20 21.37 13.12
CA THR A 54 -25.10 22.38 13.69
C THR A 54 -24.59 23.78 13.36
N GLY A 55 -25.46 24.77 13.34
CA GLY A 55 -25.04 26.17 13.31
C GLY A 55 -26.23 27.11 13.21
N THR A 56 -25.96 28.37 12.85
CA THR A 56 -26.99 29.38 12.57
C THR A 56 -26.80 29.94 11.17
N VAL A 57 -27.88 30.11 10.41
CA VAL A 57 -27.86 30.63 9.05
C VAL A 57 -28.86 31.77 8.87
N HIS A 58 -28.43 32.84 8.22
CA HIS A 58 -29.28 33.98 7.88
C HIS A 58 -28.95 34.53 6.50
N GLU A 59 -29.98 35.02 5.80
CA GLU A 59 -29.84 35.84 4.60
C GLU A 59 -29.45 37.27 5.00
N THR A 60 -28.67 37.95 4.17
CA THR A 60 -28.35 39.37 4.34
C THR A 60 -28.54 40.14 3.04
N SER A 61 -29.10 41.34 3.14
CA SER A 61 -29.19 42.27 2.01
C SER A 61 -27.94 43.14 1.85
N ILE A 62 -27.01 43.10 2.82
CA ILE A 62 -25.81 43.94 2.88
C ILE A 62 -24.56 43.10 3.22
N PRO A 63 -24.22 42.09 2.40
CA PRO A 63 -23.11 41.17 2.69
C PRO A 63 -21.76 41.86 2.82
N GLU A 64 -21.54 42.98 2.14
CA GLU A 64 -20.28 43.74 2.20
C GLU A 64 -19.97 44.31 3.59
N GLN A 65 -20.99 44.68 4.37
CA GLN A 65 -20.81 45.16 5.75
C GLN A 65 -20.45 44.02 6.72
N GLU A 66 -20.68 42.78 6.30
CA GLU A 66 -20.43 41.58 7.10
C GLU A 66 -19.05 40.96 6.79
N MET A 67 -18.39 41.44 5.74
CA MET A 67 -17.04 41.04 5.33
C MET A 67 -16.01 42.08 5.79
N PHE A 68 -14.74 41.68 5.89
CA PHE A 68 -13.64 42.60 6.09
C PHE A 68 -13.40 43.42 4.81
N ARG A 69 -13.07 44.69 5.03
CA ARG A 69 -12.60 45.60 3.99
C ARG A 69 -11.20 45.21 3.57
N THR A 70 -11.08 44.52 2.44
CA THR A 70 -9.80 44.01 1.92
C THR A 70 -8.80 45.12 1.62
N ASP A 71 -9.26 46.34 1.34
CA ASP A 71 -8.46 47.55 1.15
C ASP A 71 -7.76 48.04 2.44
N LEU A 72 -8.21 47.60 3.61
CA LEU A 72 -7.63 47.94 4.90
C LEU A 72 -6.75 46.82 5.47
N LEU A 73 -6.72 45.66 4.81
CA LEU A 73 -5.89 44.54 5.24
C LEU A 73 -4.46 44.77 4.77
N PRO A 74 -3.45 44.40 5.59
CA PRO A 74 -2.07 44.51 5.17
C PRO A 74 -1.88 43.73 3.87
N GLU A 75 -1.23 44.38 2.91
CA GLU A 75 -0.82 43.71 1.70
C GLU A 75 0.26 42.70 2.11
N ASN A 76 -0.03 41.40 2.00
CA ASN A 76 0.97 40.34 2.18
C ASN A 76 1.91 40.35 0.95
N SER A 77 2.54 41.51 0.69
CA SER A 77 3.12 41.88 -0.60
C SER A 77 4.37 41.07 -0.96
N ASP A 78 5.16 40.67 0.03
CA ASP A 78 6.54 40.25 -0.25
C ASP A 78 6.75 38.73 -0.37
N GLU A 79 5.80 37.90 0.06
CA GLU A 79 5.94 36.46 -0.16
C GLU A 79 5.81 36.11 -1.64
N GLU A 80 6.44 35.05 -2.13
CA GLU A 80 6.19 34.57 -3.48
C GLU A 80 5.45 33.23 -3.43
N GLU A 81 4.63 32.95 -4.44
CA GLU A 81 3.91 31.68 -4.56
C GLU A 81 4.82 30.59 -5.13
N HIS A 82 5.77 30.13 -4.32
CA HIS A 82 6.78 29.16 -4.75
C HIS A 82 6.24 27.74 -4.93
N MET A 83 5.15 27.36 -4.26
CA MET A 83 4.63 26.00 -4.30
C MET A 83 3.70 25.81 -5.50
N THR A 84 4.01 24.85 -6.35
CA THR A 84 3.11 24.43 -7.43
C THR A 84 2.01 23.51 -6.89
N ALA A 85 0.92 23.32 -7.64
CA ALA A 85 -0.09 22.31 -7.34
C ALA A 85 0.52 20.92 -7.06
N ARG A 86 1.59 20.53 -7.76
CA ARG A 86 2.27 19.25 -7.51
C ARG A 86 2.88 19.20 -6.11
N ASP A 87 3.53 20.28 -5.67
CA ASP A 87 4.20 20.36 -4.37
C ASP A 87 3.18 20.38 -3.24
N ILE A 88 2.13 21.20 -3.40
CA ILE A 88 0.97 21.31 -2.49
C ILE A 88 0.35 19.94 -2.23
N TYR A 89 -0.06 19.22 -3.28
CA TYR A 89 -0.73 17.92 -3.10
C TYR A 89 0.23 16.80 -2.74
N LYS A 90 1.54 16.95 -2.98
CA LYS A 90 2.55 16.03 -2.44
C LYS A 90 2.65 16.20 -0.93
N GLU A 91 2.74 17.43 -0.43
CA GLU A 91 2.79 17.73 1.01
C GLU A 91 1.50 17.25 1.70
N LEU A 92 0.32 17.59 1.18
CA LEU A 92 -0.96 17.11 1.72
C LEU A 92 -1.04 15.57 1.73
N ARG A 93 -0.51 14.89 0.70
CA ARG A 93 -0.46 13.42 0.67
C ARG A 93 0.45 12.85 1.76
N LEU A 94 1.59 13.49 2.03
CA LEU A 94 2.48 13.10 3.14
C LEU A 94 1.82 13.32 4.51
N ARG A 95 0.90 14.29 4.62
CA ARG A 95 0.05 14.53 5.81
C ARG A 95 -1.11 13.54 5.96
N GLY A 96 -1.40 12.74 4.92
CA GLY A 96 -2.41 11.69 4.92
C GLY A 96 -3.67 12.03 4.11
N TYR A 97 -3.75 13.22 3.50
CA TYR A 97 -4.87 13.59 2.65
C TYR A 97 -4.76 12.94 1.28
N GLN A 98 -5.86 12.38 0.79
CA GLN A 98 -5.92 11.69 -0.51
C GLN A 98 -6.77 12.45 -1.52
N TYR A 99 -6.61 13.78 -1.57
CA TYR A 99 -7.36 14.63 -2.50
C TYR A 99 -7.13 14.22 -3.96
N SER A 100 -8.22 14.19 -4.74
CA SER A 100 -8.21 13.81 -6.15
C SER A 100 -9.29 14.55 -6.94
N GLY A 101 -9.18 14.54 -8.27
CA GLY A 101 -10.15 15.18 -9.17
C GLY A 101 -10.34 16.68 -8.87
N TRP A 102 -11.59 17.10 -8.75
CA TRP A 102 -11.95 18.52 -8.53
C TRP A 102 -11.56 19.06 -7.15
N PHE A 103 -11.30 18.20 -6.17
CA PHE A 103 -10.77 18.62 -4.87
C PHE A 103 -9.28 19.02 -4.93
N ARG A 104 -8.62 18.85 -6.08
CA ARG A 104 -7.28 19.40 -6.32
C ARG A 104 -7.35 20.80 -6.96
N GLY A 105 -7.99 21.75 -6.30
CA GLY A 105 -8.24 23.10 -6.84
C GLY A 105 -7.17 24.17 -6.55
N LEU A 106 -6.30 24.02 -5.53
CA LEU A 106 -5.12 24.87 -5.35
C LEU A 106 -4.16 24.77 -6.53
N HIS A 107 -3.90 25.90 -7.18
CA HIS A 107 -2.97 26.07 -8.30
C HIS A 107 -1.56 26.37 -7.82
N SER A 108 -1.45 27.29 -6.86
CA SER A 108 -0.19 27.78 -6.31
C SER A 108 -0.40 28.30 -4.88
N ALA A 109 0.67 28.32 -4.10
CA ALA A 109 0.69 28.78 -2.72
C ALA A 109 2.07 29.33 -2.33
N SER A 110 2.11 30.27 -1.39
CA SER A 110 3.33 30.65 -0.69
C SER A 110 3.76 29.56 0.30
N ILE A 111 5.04 29.58 0.71
CA ILE A 111 5.60 28.57 1.62
C ILE A 111 4.88 28.59 2.97
N SER A 112 4.52 29.77 3.48
CA SER A 112 3.75 29.88 4.74
C SER A 112 2.27 29.50 4.59
N GLY A 113 1.77 29.27 3.38
CA GLY A 113 0.35 29.08 3.12
C GLY A 113 -0.50 30.34 3.37
N SER A 114 0.10 31.53 3.34
CA SER A 114 -0.62 32.79 3.55
C SER A 114 -1.33 33.30 2.30
N LYS A 115 -0.84 32.96 1.10
CA LYS A 115 -1.42 33.41 -0.17
C LYS A 115 -1.24 32.40 -1.30
N GLY A 116 -2.14 32.44 -2.27
CA GLY A 116 -2.13 31.50 -3.38
C GLY A 116 -3.24 31.76 -4.38
N HIS A 117 -3.43 30.81 -5.30
CA HIS A 117 -4.52 30.83 -6.26
C HIS A 117 -5.31 29.52 -6.25
N ILE A 118 -6.63 29.65 -6.31
CA ILE A 118 -7.59 28.53 -6.42
C ILE A 118 -8.26 28.57 -7.79
N VAL A 119 -8.36 27.41 -8.42
CA VAL A 119 -9.13 27.20 -9.64
C VAL A 119 -10.62 27.10 -9.33
N TRP A 120 -11.43 27.94 -9.97
CA TRP A 120 -12.88 27.88 -9.89
C TRP A 120 -13.46 26.96 -10.97
N LYS A 121 -14.12 25.87 -10.52
CA LYS A 121 -14.76 24.85 -11.40
C LYS A 121 -16.27 24.86 -11.31
N THR A 122 -16.89 26.04 -11.13
CA THR A 122 -18.35 26.19 -10.95
C THR A 122 -18.93 25.35 -9.80
N ASN A 123 -18.11 25.03 -8.79
CA ASN A 123 -18.48 24.16 -7.69
C ASN A 123 -18.03 24.77 -6.35
N TRP A 124 -19.01 25.26 -5.59
CA TRP A 124 -18.79 25.89 -4.29
C TRP A 124 -18.20 24.93 -3.25
N VAL A 125 -18.57 23.65 -3.30
CA VAL A 125 -18.08 22.64 -2.35
C VAL A 125 -16.58 22.47 -2.49
N THR A 126 -16.10 22.24 -3.72
CA THR A 126 -14.66 22.03 -3.97
C THR A 126 -13.88 23.32 -3.74
N PHE A 127 -14.45 24.48 -4.09
CA PHE A 127 -13.79 25.77 -3.87
C PHE A 127 -13.62 26.09 -2.38
N MET A 128 -14.68 25.95 -1.57
CA MET A 128 -14.58 26.15 -0.12
C MET A 128 -13.67 25.11 0.53
N ASP A 129 -13.72 23.84 0.12
CA ASP A 129 -12.79 22.82 0.62
C ASP A 129 -11.34 23.20 0.33
N THR A 130 -11.04 23.72 -0.86
CA THR A 130 -9.68 24.19 -1.19
C THR A 130 -9.24 25.41 -0.38
N MET A 131 -10.17 26.25 0.10
CA MET A 131 -9.86 27.30 1.07
C MET A 131 -9.42 26.70 2.42
N LEU A 132 -10.09 25.64 2.87
CA LEU A 132 -9.72 24.91 4.08
C LEU A 132 -8.37 24.18 3.91
N GLN A 133 -8.12 23.60 2.74
CA GLN A 133 -6.83 22.98 2.41
C GLN A 133 -5.67 23.98 2.49
N MET A 134 -5.86 25.21 1.99
CA MET A 134 -4.86 26.27 2.06
C MET A 134 -4.50 26.60 3.51
N TYR A 135 -5.52 26.71 4.38
CA TYR A 135 -5.31 26.93 5.81
C TYR A 135 -4.54 25.79 6.47
N ILE A 136 -4.87 24.55 6.13
CA ILE A 136 -4.20 23.35 6.67
C ILE A 136 -2.73 23.28 6.26
N ILE A 137 -2.38 23.62 5.01
CA ILE A 137 -0.99 23.63 4.54
C ILE A 137 -0.13 24.56 5.40
N GLY A 138 -0.72 25.64 5.88
CA GLY A 138 -0.08 26.56 6.79
C GLY A 138 0.31 25.99 8.16
N TYR A 139 -0.17 24.81 8.57
CA TYR A 139 0.34 24.19 9.79
C TYR A 139 1.79 23.71 9.60
N ASP A 140 2.64 24.00 10.59
CA ASP A 140 4.04 23.58 10.64
C ASP A 140 4.21 22.09 10.96
N THR A 141 3.15 21.44 11.44
CA THR A 141 3.12 20.00 11.68
C THR A 141 2.70 19.22 10.43
N ARG A 142 3.21 18.00 10.28
CA ARG A 142 2.81 17.06 9.21
C ARG A 142 1.67 16.12 9.61
N ASP A 143 0.88 16.55 10.57
CA ASP A 143 -0.23 15.79 11.09
C ASP A 143 -1.49 15.92 10.22
N LEU A 144 -2.40 14.98 10.39
CA LEU A 144 -3.69 14.99 9.70
C LEU A 144 -4.69 15.79 10.54
N TYR A 145 -5.21 16.89 10.00
CA TYR A 145 -6.22 17.74 10.64
C TYR A 145 -7.56 17.66 9.93
N VAL A 146 -8.65 17.77 10.69
CA VAL A 146 -10.01 17.91 10.13
C VAL A 146 -10.69 19.15 10.72
N PRO A 147 -11.45 19.92 9.92
CA PRO A 147 -12.26 21.03 10.43
C PRO A 147 -13.27 20.56 11.48
N THR A 148 -13.38 21.29 12.58
CA THR A 148 -14.32 21.01 13.69
C THR A 148 -15.29 22.15 13.96
N SER A 149 -14.90 23.40 13.67
CA SER A 149 -15.84 24.53 13.71
C SER A 149 -15.45 25.67 12.79
N ILE A 150 -16.44 26.47 12.39
CA ILE A 150 -16.27 27.77 11.73
C ILE A 150 -17.11 28.80 12.50
N GLN A 151 -16.47 29.84 13.03
CA GLN A 151 -17.17 30.90 13.76
C GLN A 151 -18.08 31.72 12.86
N LYS A 152 -17.60 32.12 11.68
CA LYS A 152 -18.38 32.89 10.71
C LYS A 152 -18.00 32.52 9.29
N LEU A 153 -18.97 32.30 8.43
CA LEU A 153 -18.79 32.12 6.99
C LEU A 153 -19.74 33.07 6.26
N VAL A 154 -19.20 33.93 5.42
CA VAL A 154 -19.97 34.85 4.58
C VAL A 154 -19.80 34.43 3.12
N ILE A 155 -20.92 34.25 2.42
CA ILE A 155 -20.95 33.94 0.99
C ILE A 155 -21.66 35.09 0.28
N ASN A 156 -20.94 35.81 -0.57
CA ASN A 156 -21.43 36.88 -1.43
C ASN A 156 -21.28 36.47 -2.91
N PRO A 157 -22.34 35.90 -3.53
CA PRO A 157 -22.26 35.42 -4.91
C PRO A 157 -21.99 36.52 -5.94
N GLU A 158 -22.52 37.73 -5.72
CA GLU A 158 -22.32 38.87 -6.64
C GLU A 158 -20.86 39.33 -6.66
N LEU A 159 -20.24 39.44 -5.49
CA LEU A 159 -18.81 39.73 -5.35
C LEU A 159 -17.95 38.61 -5.93
N HIS A 160 -18.34 37.35 -5.74
CA HIS A 160 -17.62 36.23 -6.32
C HIS A 160 -17.66 36.29 -7.86
N ALA A 161 -18.83 36.57 -8.44
CA ALA A 161 -19.01 36.73 -9.88
C ALA A 161 -18.25 37.94 -10.44
N SER A 162 -18.19 39.07 -9.72
CA SER A 162 -17.42 40.24 -10.15
C SER A 162 -15.92 39.95 -10.18
N LYS A 163 -15.37 39.30 -9.14
CA LYS A 163 -13.96 38.89 -9.11
C LYS A 163 -13.61 37.91 -10.23
N LEU A 164 -14.51 36.96 -10.56
CA LEU A 164 -14.33 36.05 -11.71
C LEU A 164 -14.38 36.72 -13.09
N ARG A 165 -15.01 37.89 -13.22
CA ARG A 165 -14.98 38.67 -14.46
C ARG A 165 -13.65 39.41 -14.57
N ASN A 166 -13.20 40.03 -13.49
CA ASN A 166 -11.95 40.79 -13.45
C ASN A 166 -10.71 39.89 -13.58
N SER A 167 -10.76 38.65 -13.10
CA SER A 167 -9.66 37.69 -13.26
C SER A 167 -9.48 37.21 -14.71
N ALA A 168 -10.52 37.28 -15.54
CA ALA A 168 -10.49 36.85 -16.94
C ALA A 168 -9.90 37.90 -17.89
N THR A 169 -9.88 39.17 -17.48
CA THR A 169 -9.43 40.29 -18.32
C THR A 169 -7.93 40.57 -18.25
N GLY A 170 -7.19 39.92 -17.35
CA GLY A 170 -5.74 40.12 -17.17
C GLY A 170 -4.84 39.06 -17.79
N MET A 171 -5.40 38.04 -18.46
CA MET A 171 -4.65 36.90 -18.99
C MET A 171 -4.88 36.77 -20.50
N GLU A 172 -4.19 37.63 -21.23
CA GLU A 172 -4.07 37.53 -22.68
C GLU A 172 -3.29 36.25 -23.02
N ASN A 173 -3.93 35.33 -23.74
CA ASN A 173 -3.30 34.20 -24.44
C ASN A 173 -2.96 32.92 -23.63
N SER A 174 -3.83 32.46 -22.73
CA SER A 174 -3.80 31.05 -22.31
C SER A 174 -5.14 30.37 -22.54
N THR A 175 -5.14 29.31 -23.34
CA THR A 175 -6.23 28.37 -23.63
C THR A 175 -6.70 27.54 -22.42
N ASP A 176 -6.36 27.97 -21.21
CA ASP A 176 -6.65 27.26 -19.97
C ASP A 176 -8.01 27.72 -19.43
N ILE A 177 -9.00 26.83 -19.55
CA ILE A 177 -10.44 27.05 -19.39
C ILE A 177 -10.84 27.35 -17.91
N ASP A 178 -9.87 27.36 -17.02
CA ASP A 178 -10.05 27.32 -15.57
C ASP A 178 -9.71 28.68 -14.93
N LYS A 179 -10.75 29.48 -14.62
CA LYS A 179 -10.61 30.80 -13.96
C LYS A 179 -9.95 30.65 -12.60
N LYS A 180 -8.87 31.39 -12.35
CA LYS A 180 -8.13 31.40 -11.08
C LYS A 180 -8.56 32.59 -10.23
N LEU A 181 -8.75 32.38 -8.93
CA LEU A 181 -9.05 33.40 -7.96
C LEU A 181 -7.96 33.42 -6.87
N PRO A 182 -7.49 34.60 -6.44
CA PRO A 182 -6.57 34.69 -5.33
C PRO A 182 -7.24 34.26 -4.02
N ILE A 183 -6.47 33.56 -3.18
CA ILE A 183 -6.79 33.26 -1.79
C ILE A 183 -5.76 33.91 -0.87
N GLN A 184 -6.24 34.47 0.25
CA GLN A 184 -5.42 35.06 1.30
C GLN A 184 -5.84 34.54 2.67
N ILE A 185 -4.86 34.27 3.52
CA ILE A 185 -5.03 33.83 4.91
C ILE A 185 -4.36 34.83 5.83
N TYR A 186 -5.18 35.45 6.67
CA TYR A 186 -4.78 36.39 7.70
C TYR A 186 -4.83 35.68 9.05
N ARG A 187 -3.70 35.12 9.47
CA ARG A 187 -3.63 34.28 10.69
C ARG A 187 -3.95 35.06 11.96
N GLU A 188 -3.53 36.30 12.05
CA GLU A 188 -3.79 37.20 13.20
C GLU A 188 -5.29 37.49 13.35
N LEU A 189 -6.03 37.45 12.25
CA LEU A 189 -7.49 37.63 12.21
C LEU A 189 -8.25 36.30 12.15
N ASP A 190 -7.53 35.17 12.13
CA ASP A 190 -8.04 33.83 11.85
C ASP A 190 -9.05 33.81 10.69
N THR A 191 -8.66 34.44 9.58
CA THR A 191 -9.56 34.73 8.45
C THR A 191 -8.99 34.24 7.13
N ILE A 192 -9.84 33.61 6.31
CA ILE A 192 -9.55 33.13 4.96
C ILE A 192 -10.48 33.86 3.98
N ILE A 193 -9.92 34.47 2.95
CA ILE A 193 -10.69 35.22 1.94
C ILE A 193 -10.33 34.69 0.55
N ALA A 194 -11.34 34.33 -0.24
CA ALA A 194 -11.17 33.99 -1.65
C ALA A 194 -12.44 34.29 -2.44
N GLY A 195 -12.32 35.04 -3.54
CA GLY A 195 -13.49 35.48 -4.30
C GLY A 195 -14.47 36.27 -3.43
N GLY A 196 -15.75 35.90 -3.48
CA GLY A 196 -16.80 36.43 -2.59
C GLY A 196 -17.05 35.61 -1.32
N ILE A 197 -16.08 34.82 -0.87
CA ILE A 197 -16.19 34.01 0.35
C ILE A 197 -15.21 34.51 1.41
N GLU A 198 -15.69 34.59 2.64
CA GLU A 198 -14.88 34.85 3.81
C GLU A 198 -15.20 33.84 4.91
N ILE A 199 -14.17 33.19 5.46
CA ILE A 199 -14.25 32.24 6.57
C ILE A 199 -13.46 32.83 7.73
N ARG A 200 -14.06 32.89 8.93
CA ARG A 200 -13.42 33.35 10.16
C ARG A 200 -13.53 32.30 11.25
N GLY A 201 -12.52 32.22 12.11
CA GLY A 201 -12.58 31.37 13.29
C GLY A 201 -12.56 29.88 12.94
N LEU A 202 -11.78 29.47 11.94
CA LEU A 202 -11.71 28.08 11.53
C LEU A 202 -10.90 27.29 12.56
N LYS A 203 -11.53 26.31 13.19
CA LYS A 203 -10.83 25.35 14.05
C LYS A 203 -10.69 24.03 13.33
N ALA A 204 -9.49 23.47 13.40
CA ALA A 204 -9.19 22.12 12.94
C ALA A 204 -8.55 21.33 14.08
N THR A 205 -8.84 20.04 14.14
CA THR A 205 -8.33 19.14 15.19
C THR A 205 -7.54 18.02 14.56
N GLN A 206 -6.42 17.67 15.18
CA GLN A 206 -5.58 16.55 14.76
C GLN A 206 -6.32 15.22 14.95
N ILE A 207 -6.22 14.35 13.97
CA ILE A 207 -6.72 12.97 14.02
C ILE A 207 -5.61 11.97 13.70
N PHE A 208 -5.72 10.78 14.24
CA PHE A 208 -4.76 9.71 13.97
C PHE A 208 -5.02 9.05 12.63
N ARG A 209 -3.93 8.73 11.92
CA ARG A 209 -4.00 7.91 10.72
C ARG A 209 -4.29 6.46 11.11
N ARG A 210 -5.11 5.78 10.31
CA ARG A 210 -5.26 4.33 10.42
C ARG A 210 -3.91 3.69 10.09
N LYS A 211 -3.36 2.91 11.01
CA LYS A 211 -2.17 2.10 10.73
C LYS A 211 -2.52 1.12 9.61
N LEU A 212 -1.80 1.18 8.50
CA LEU A 212 -1.85 0.12 7.51
C LEU A 212 -1.14 -1.09 8.13
N ALA A 213 -1.82 -2.24 8.16
CA ALA A 213 -1.19 -3.53 8.45
C ALA A 213 -0.40 -3.93 7.19
N GLN A 214 0.72 -3.27 6.95
CA GLN A 214 1.74 -3.77 6.04
C GLN A 214 2.89 -4.22 6.92
N ASP A 215 3.06 -5.52 7.03
CA ASP A 215 4.23 -6.11 7.65
C ASP A 215 5.41 -5.83 6.73
N VAL A 216 6.30 -4.94 7.18
CA VAL A 216 7.55 -4.69 6.49
C VAL A 216 8.48 -5.84 6.83
N VAL A 217 8.81 -6.67 5.85
CA VAL A 217 9.83 -7.71 6.00
C VAL A 217 11.19 -7.05 5.92
N ILE A 218 12.05 -7.33 6.89
CA ILE A 218 13.45 -6.89 6.93
C ILE A 218 14.29 -8.14 6.72
N GLU A 219 15.11 -8.14 5.66
CA GLU A 219 16.04 -9.22 5.34
C GLU A 219 17.48 -8.71 5.46
N GLU A 220 18.37 -9.54 6.00
CA GLU A 220 19.80 -9.28 6.08
C GLU A 220 20.54 -10.09 5.01
N HIS A 221 21.52 -9.47 4.34
CA HIS A 221 22.40 -10.17 3.39
C HIS A 221 23.70 -10.55 4.09
N VAL A 222 23.95 -11.85 4.24
CA VAL A 222 25.15 -12.40 4.90
C VAL A 222 25.88 -13.30 3.91
N PHE A 223 27.22 -13.29 3.96
CA PHE A 223 28.01 -14.25 3.21
C PHE A 223 27.89 -15.64 3.85
N VAL A 224 27.51 -16.63 3.03
CA VAL A 224 27.42 -18.04 3.43
C VAL A 224 28.39 -18.84 2.58
N ASP A 225 29.38 -19.49 3.21
CA ASP A 225 30.30 -20.37 2.49
C ASP A 225 29.59 -21.68 2.13
N HIS A 226 29.95 -22.29 0.99
CA HIS A 226 29.40 -23.57 0.56
C HIS A 226 29.66 -24.68 1.60
N HIS A 227 30.79 -24.60 2.31
CA HIS A 227 31.13 -25.56 3.36
C HIS A 227 31.49 -24.84 4.66
N ASP A 228 30.57 -24.03 5.20
CA ASP A 228 30.79 -23.34 6.48
C ASP A 228 30.60 -24.25 7.71
N TYR A 229 29.92 -25.40 7.56
CA TYR A 229 29.52 -26.28 8.68
C TYR A 229 28.80 -25.50 9.80
N ALA A 230 28.14 -24.39 9.45
CA ALA A 230 27.40 -23.59 10.41
C ALA A 230 26.13 -24.31 10.81
N LYS A 231 25.73 -24.12 12.08
CA LYS A 231 24.48 -24.67 12.58
C LYS A 231 23.34 -23.71 12.34
N ILE A 232 22.57 -23.98 11.29
CA ILE A 232 21.38 -23.21 10.91
C ILE A 232 20.10 -24.05 11.06
N SER A 233 18.95 -23.40 11.08
CA SER A 233 17.67 -24.09 11.10
C SER A 233 17.34 -24.74 9.76
N LEU A 234 16.47 -25.76 9.78
CA LEU A 234 15.95 -26.40 8.57
C LEU A 234 15.32 -25.38 7.60
N ASN A 235 14.56 -24.42 8.12
CA ASN A 235 13.91 -23.39 7.31
C ASN A 235 14.95 -22.52 6.59
N GLU A 236 15.97 -22.03 7.31
CA GLU A 236 17.06 -21.24 6.72
C GLU A 236 17.81 -22.03 5.64
N ALA A 237 18.14 -23.30 5.89
CA ALA A 237 18.82 -24.15 4.91
C ALA A 237 18.01 -24.35 3.62
N ILE A 238 16.70 -24.57 3.75
CA ILE A 238 15.78 -24.68 2.61
C ILE A 238 15.65 -23.34 1.85
N ARG A 239 15.62 -22.22 2.57
CA ARG A 239 15.56 -20.88 1.98
C ARG A 239 16.81 -20.56 1.17
N ILE A 240 18.00 -20.82 1.71
CA ILE A 240 19.26 -20.65 0.99
C ILE A 240 19.28 -21.55 -0.25
N SER A 241 18.82 -22.80 -0.13
CA SER A 241 18.72 -23.73 -1.26
C SER A 241 17.80 -23.21 -2.37
N ALA A 242 16.65 -22.64 -2.01
CA ALA A 242 15.72 -22.02 -2.95
C ALA A 242 16.33 -20.79 -3.64
N GLN A 243 17.01 -19.93 -2.88
CA GLN A 243 17.68 -18.73 -3.39
C GLN A 243 18.76 -19.08 -4.42
N LEU A 244 19.64 -20.05 -4.12
CA LEU A 244 20.64 -20.52 -5.07
C LEU A 244 20.01 -21.09 -6.35
N ALA A 245 18.94 -21.87 -6.20
CA ALA A 245 18.25 -22.45 -7.34
C ALA A 245 17.65 -21.38 -8.28
N LEU A 246 17.18 -20.25 -7.73
CA LEU A 246 16.71 -19.10 -8.52
C LEU A 246 17.86 -18.26 -9.09
N GLU A 247 18.94 -18.06 -8.33
CA GLU A 247 20.08 -17.25 -8.77
C GLU A 247 20.71 -17.85 -10.03
N ASP A 248 20.82 -19.19 -10.07
CA ASP A 248 21.34 -19.91 -11.23
C ASP A 248 20.38 -19.97 -12.43
N HIS A 249 19.10 -19.68 -12.22
CA HIS A 249 18.07 -19.88 -13.23
C HIS A 249 17.10 -18.71 -13.29
N GLN A 250 17.12 -17.99 -14.41
CA GLN A 250 16.15 -16.93 -14.71
C GLN A 250 14.77 -17.53 -15.09
N ILE A 251 14.09 -18.14 -14.14
CA ILE A 251 12.79 -18.80 -14.34
C ILE A 251 11.72 -18.23 -13.41
N ILE A 252 10.49 -18.21 -13.93
CA ILE A 252 9.30 -17.77 -13.19
C ILE A 252 8.54 -18.97 -12.64
N LYS A 253 8.57 -20.10 -13.36
CA LYS A 253 7.89 -21.33 -12.97
C LYS A 253 8.90 -22.33 -12.42
N VAL A 254 8.79 -22.60 -11.13
CA VAL A 254 9.61 -23.57 -10.41
C VAL A 254 8.82 -24.87 -10.29
N LYS A 255 9.40 -25.97 -10.78
CA LYS A 255 8.84 -27.31 -10.62
C LYS A 255 9.71 -28.11 -9.67
N ILE A 256 9.08 -28.73 -8.67
CA ILE A 256 9.76 -29.47 -7.61
C ILE A 256 9.13 -30.84 -7.47
N ILE A 257 9.93 -31.85 -7.21
CA ILE A 257 9.45 -33.19 -6.89
C ILE A 257 10.08 -33.60 -5.57
N GLU A 258 9.28 -33.98 -4.58
CA GLU A 258 9.77 -34.52 -3.30
C GLU A 258 9.30 -35.97 -3.16
N LEU A 259 10.22 -36.89 -2.83
CA LEU A 259 9.89 -38.27 -2.49
C LEU A 259 9.89 -38.46 -0.98
N VAL A 260 8.79 -38.98 -0.44
CA VAL A 260 8.63 -39.28 0.98
C VAL A 260 8.07 -40.69 1.14
N LYS A 261 8.87 -41.61 1.66
CA LYS A 261 8.49 -43.01 1.89
C LYS A 261 8.04 -43.23 3.32
N ASP A 262 7.26 -44.29 3.55
CA ASP A 262 6.75 -44.65 4.89
C ASP A 262 7.82 -44.83 5.97
N VAL A 263 9.07 -45.12 5.59
CA VAL A 263 10.21 -45.21 6.52
C VAL A 263 10.71 -43.85 7.02
N ASP A 264 10.35 -42.77 6.33
CA ASP A 264 10.74 -41.40 6.65
C ASP A 264 9.73 -40.85 7.68
N ASP A 265 10.12 -40.71 8.95
CA ASP A 265 9.26 -40.15 10.00
C ASP A 265 9.31 -38.61 9.97
N VAL A 266 8.35 -37.99 9.28
CA VAL A 266 8.30 -36.53 9.08
C VAL A 266 6.85 -36.04 9.00
N ALA A 267 6.56 -34.97 9.75
CA ALA A 267 5.28 -34.26 9.72
C ALA A 267 5.20 -33.25 8.57
N LEU A 268 3.98 -32.82 8.24
CA LEU A 268 3.68 -31.98 7.08
C LEU A 268 4.43 -30.64 7.08
N GLU A 269 4.47 -29.96 8.23
CA GLU A 269 5.15 -28.67 8.39
C GLU A 269 6.67 -28.74 8.24
N TYR A 270 7.24 -29.93 8.38
CA TYR A 270 8.67 -30.18 8.23
C TYR A 270 9.02 -30.81 6.89
N LEU A 271 8.09 -30.94 5.94
CA LEU A 271 8.41 -31.37 4.58
C LEU A 271 9.23 -30.30 3.86
N SER A 272 10.16 -30.74 3.01
CA SER A 272 10.95 -29.80 2.20
C SER A 272 10.03 -29.06 1.23
N SER A 273 9.00 -29.73 0.71
CA SER A 273 7.96 -29.12 -0.13
C SER A 273 7.23 -27.97 0.57
N SER A 274 6.76 -28.15 1.80
CA SER A 274 6.10 -27.10 2.59
C SER A 274 7.01 -25.87 2.76
N LEU A 275 8.25 -26.09 3.17
CA LEU A 275 9.23 -25.02 3.39
C LEU A 275 9.67 -24.34 2.08
N LEU A 276 9.74 -25.08 0.97
CA LEU A 276 10.05 -24.53 -0.35
C LEU A 276 8.89 -23.67 -0.89
N VAL A 277 7.63 -24.03 -0.61
CA VAL A 277 6.48 -23.17 -0.97
C VAL A 277 6.64 -21.80 -0.32
N ASP A 278 6.96 -21.77 0.98
CA ASP A 278 7.16 -20.51 1.70
C ASP A 278 8.37 -19.74 1.14
N ALA A 279 9.52 -20.42 0.97
CA ALA A 279 10.75 -19.79 0.48
C ALA A 279 10.60 -19.17 -0.93
N PHE A 280 9.90 -19.85 -1.84
CA PHE A 280 9.62 -19.31 -3.18
C PHE A 280 8.49 -18.28 -3.18
N GLY A 281 7.54 -18.38 -2.25
CA GLY A 281 6.42 -17.45 -2.10
C GLY A 281 6.85 -16.04 -1.69
N ASP A 282 7.99 -15.93 -1.02
CA ASP A 282 8.58 -14.65 -0.63
C ASP A 282 9.22 -13.89 -1.81
N VAL A 283 9.50 -14.58 -2.93
CA VAL A 283 10.09 -13.97 -4.11
C VAL A 283 9.00 -13.51 -5.08
N PRO A 284 8.95 -12.21 -5.44
CA PRO A 284 7.93 -11.69 -6.34
C PRO A 284 7.89 -12.44 -7.68
N LEU A 285 6.68 -12.67 -8.18
CA LEU A 285 6.38 -13.28 -9.49
C LEU A 285 6.69 -14.78 -9.61
N ILE A 286 7.38 -15.40 -8.65
CA ILE A 286 7.69 -16.83 -8.71
C ILE A 286 6.42 -17.68 -8.52
N GLN A 287 6.28 -18.70 -9.35
CA GLN A 287 5.18 -19.67 -9.33
C GLN A 287 5.74 -21.07 -9.09
N THR A 288 5.43 -21.62 -7.93
CA THR A 288 5.93 -22.93 -7.51
C THR A 288 4.86 -24.00 -7.72
N ASN A 289 5.24 -25.10 -8.38
CA ASN A 289 4.43 -26.31 -8.51
C ASN A 289 5.24 -27.49 -7.96
N ILE A 290 4.73 -28.12 -6.90
CA ILE A 290 5.39 -29.24 -6.24
C ILE A 290 4.58 -30.51 -6.44
N THR A 291 5.26 -31.60 -6.80
CA THR A 291 4.68 -32.94 -6.80
C THR A 291 5.28 -33.76 -5.67
N LEU A 292 4.46 -34.09 -4.69
CA LEU A 292 4.81 -34.94 -3.56
C LEU A 292 4.55 -36.41 -3.90
N LEU A 293 5.62 -37.18 -4.11
CA LEU A 293 5.56 -38.61 -4.35
C LEU A 293 5.58 -39.34 -3.00
N THR A 294 4.45 -39.94 -2.64
CA THR A 294 4.31 -40.61 -1.33
C THR A 294 3.29 -41.74 -1.39
N SER A 295 3.29 -42.60 -0.37
CA SER A 295 2.32 -43.68 -0.24
C SER A 295 0.89 -43.13 -0.13
N PRO A 296 -0.11 -43.81 -0.75
CA PRO A 296 -1.50 -43.38 -0.66
C PRO A 296 -1.96 -43.19 0.79
N ASN A 297 -2.76 -42.15 1.04
CA ASN A 297 -3.36 -41.82 2.34
C ASN A 297 -2.40 -41.39 3.46
N ARG A 298 -1.09 -41.24 3.19
CA ARG A 298 -0.16 -40.73 4.20
C ARG A 298 -0.43 -39.26 4.56
N PHE A 299 -0.69 -38.44 3.55
CA PHE A 299 -1.04 -37.04 3.70
C PHE A 299 -2.38 -36.77 3.02
N ASN A 300 -3.18 -35.90 3.62
CA ASN A 300 -4.46 -35.49 3.05
C ASN A 300 -4.24 -34.28 2.12
N SER A 301 -4.79 -34.35 0.91
CA SER A 301 -4.70 -33.26 -0.06
C SER A 301 -5.38 -31.97 0.41
N ALA A 302 -6.34 -32.05 1.33
CA ALA A 302 -7.01 -30.88 1.90
C ALA A 302 -6.12 -30.07 2.86
N ASP A 303 -5.11 -30.70 3.44
CA ASP A 303 -4.20 -30.08 4.41
C ASP A 303 -2.96 -29.48 3.73
N LEU A 304 -2.77 -29.74 2.41
CA LEU A 304 -1.64 -29.25 1.63
C LEU A 304 -1.94 -27.88 0.99
N PRO A 305 -0.92 -27.01 0.86
CA PRO A 305 -1.01 -25.81 0.03
C PRO A 305 -1.45 -26.12 -1.40
N GLN A 306 -2.16 -25.18 -2.04
CA GLN A 306 -2.66 -25.35 -3.42
C GLN A 306 -1.55 -25.64 -4.45
N ASN A 307 -0.32 -25.27 -4.12
CA ASN A 307 0.87 -25.47 -4.94
C ASN A 307 1.42 -26.90 -4.91
N ILE A 308 0.91 -27.77 -4.02
CA ILE A 308 1.39 -29.14 -3.82
C ILE A 308 0.34 -30.14 -4.32
N SER A 309 0.73 -31.01 -5.25
CA SER A 309 -0.07 -32.14 -5.71
C SER A 309 0.55 -33.47 -5.27
N ILE A 310 -0.29 -34.43 -4.87
CA ILE A 310 0.17 -35.78 -4.51
C ILE A 310 0.24 -36.63 -5.79
N GLY A 311 1.42 -37.19 -6.06
CA GLY A 311 1.66 -38.08 -7.20
C GLY A 311 1.88 -39.53 -6.78
N ASP A 312 1.57 -40.47 -7.67
CA ASP A 312 1.78 -41.90 -7.41
C ASP A 312 3.27 -42.24 -7.33
N SER A 313 3.69 -42.73 -6.17
CA SER A 313 5.02 -43.27 -5.94
C SER A 313 5.30 -44.57 -6.69
N ASN A 314 4.54 -45.00 -7.69
CA ASN A 314 4.86 -46.15 -8.56
C ASN A 314 4.76 -45.87 -10.06
N LYS A 315 4.17 -44.73 -10.46
CA LYS A 315 4.01 -44.34 -11.88
C LYS A 315 4.22 -42.85 -12.06
N PRO A 316 5.48 -42.38 -12.01
CA PRO A 316 5.74 -41.00 -12.32
C PRO A 316 5.62 -40.75 -13.84
N SER A 317 4.94 -39.67 -14.23
CA SER A 317 4.77 -39.30 -15.63
C SER A 317 6.10 -38.89 -16.25
N VAL A 318 6.58 -39.69 -17.21
CA VAL A 318 7.82 -39.49 -17.97
C VAL A 318 7.66 -38.27 -18.88
N GLY A 319 8.14 -37.10 -18.44
CA GLY A 319 8.09 -35.85 -19.22
C GLY A 319 8.29 -34.58 -18.39
N ASP A 320 8.11 -34.69 -17.08
CA ASP A 320 8.13 -33.56 -16.17
C ASP A 320 9.52 -33.33 -15.54
N LYS A 321 10.32 -32.49 -16.19
CA LYS A 321 11.65 -32.09 -15.70
C LYS A 321 11.52 -31.05 -14.58
N ALA A 322 11.99 -31.39 -13.38
CA ALA A 322 11.97 -30.55 -12.19
C ALA A 322 13.28 -29.77 -12.02
N LEU A 323 13.18 -28.55 -11.49
CA LEU A 323 14.34 -27.75 -11.06
C LEU A 323 14.95 -28.36 -9.80
N ILE A 324 14.12 -28.72 -8.81
CA ILE A 324 14.58 -29.33 -7.56
C ILE A 324 13.94 -30.71 -7.44
N VAL A 325 14.76 -31.72 -7.12
CA VAL A 325 14.30 -33.03 -6.71
C VAL A 325 14.77 -33.27 -5.27
N ALA A 326 13.85 -33.57 -4.37
CA ALA A 326 14.09 -33.64 -2.94
C ALA A 326 13.74 -35.02 -2.37
N GLY A 327 14.37 -35.39 -1.26
CA GLY A 327 14.01 -36.60 -0.51
C GLY A 327 14.88 -36.81 0.72
N PHE A 328 14.67 -37.95 1.38
CA PHE A 328 15.32 -38.30 2.63
C PHE A 328 16.31 -39.45 2.44
N ASN A 329 17.50 -39.32 3.03
CA ASN A 329 18.57 -40.31 3.05
C ASN A 329 18.89 -40.89 1.65
N LEU A 330 18.80 -40.06 0.60
CA LEU A 330 18.94 -40.50 -0.78
C LEU A 330 20.36 -41.02 -1.07
N LEU A 331 21.35 -40.48 -0.38
CA LEU A 331 22.77 -40.81 -0.58
C LEU A 331 23.23 -41.96 0.32
N SER A 332 22.82 -41.94 1.59
CA SER A 332 23.31 -42.90 2.60
C SER A 332 22.56 -44.24 2.58
N LYS A 333 21.23 -44.21 2.47
CA LYS A 333 20.38 -45.40 2.75
C LYS A 333 19.41 -45.75 1.62
N GLN A 334 19.22 -44.89 0.62
CA GLN A 334 18.19 -45.06 -0.41
C GLN A 334 18.67 -44.91 -1.86
N GLN A 335 19.76 -45.58 -2.25
CA GLN A 335 20.32 -45.54 -3.62
C GLN A 335 19.27 -45.79 -4.73
N ALA A 336 18.42 -46.81 -4.57
CA ALA A 336 17.38 -47.13 -5.55
C ALA A 336 16.33 -46.02 -5.70
N SER A 337 16.12 -45.20 -4.67
CA SER A 337 15.27 -44.01 -4.77
C SER A 337 15.95 -42.85 -5.46
N LEU A 338 17.25 -42.68 -5.25
CA LEU A 338 18.03 -41.70 -5.98
C LEU A 338 18.01 -42.00 -7.47
N GLU A 339 18.36 -43.23 -7.88
CA GLU A 339 18.32 -43.67 -9.28
C GLU A 339 16.96 -43.45 -9.94
N ARG A 340 15.89 -43.64 -9.16
CA ARG A 340 14.52 -43.38 -9.60
C ARG A 340 14.20 -41.90 -9.76
N LEU A 341 14.79 -41.03 -8.95
CA LEU A 341 14.52 -39.59 -8.94
C LEU A 341 15.32 -38.83 -10.00
N LEU A 342 16.53 -39.28 -10.33
CA LEU A 342 17.40 -38.62 -11.31
C LEU A 342 16.77 -38.37 -12.69
N PRO A 343 15.95 -39.27 -13.27
CA PRO A 343 15.27 -39.01 -14.53
C PRO A 343 14.37 -37.77 -14.53
N PHE A 344 13.84 -37.35 -13.37
CA PHE A 344 13.05 -36.12 -13.25
C PHE A 344 13.90 -34.87 -13.15
N LEU A 345 15.17 -34.99 -12.79
CA LEU A 345 16.04 -33.84 -12.69
C LEU A 345 16.29 -33.26 -14.08
N ARG A 346 16.11 -31.95 -14.20
CA ARG A 346 16.47 -31.20 -15.40
C ARG A 346 17.98 -30.93 -15.42
N GLU A 347 18.51 -30.63 -16.60
CA GLU A 347 19.90 -30.17 -16.72
C GLU A 347 20.12 -28.87 -15.92
N GLY A 348 21.20 -28.82 -15.12
CA GLY A 348 21.46 -27.72 -14.18
C GLY A 348 20.55 -27.70 -12.96
N GLY A 349 19.62 -28.67 -12.83
CA GLY A 349 18.74 -28.81 -11.68
C GLY A 349 19.47 -29.26 -10.42
N TYR A 350 18.75 -29.22 -9.31
CA TYR A 350 19.24 -29.44 -7.97
C TYR A 350 18.66 -30.69 -7.31
N LEU A 351 19.51 -31.50 -6.69
CA LEU A 351 19.14 -32.60 -5.80
C LEU A 351 19.26 -32.13 -4.35
N LEU A 352 18.17 -32.14 -3.61
CA LEU A 352 18.10 -31.77 -2.19
C LEU A 352 17.89 -33.03 -1.35
N SER A 353 18.96 -33.58 -0.76
CA SER A 353 18.83 -34.74 0.12
C SER A 353 18.91 -34.34 1.59
N ARG A 354 17.98 -34.84 2.40
CA ARG A 354 18.00 -34.70 3.86
C ARG A 354 18.52 -35.99 4.49
N GLU A 355 19.77 -35.96 4.89
CA GLU A 355 20.50 -37.09 5.45
C GLU A 355 20.38 -37.10 6.99
N LYS A 356 20.58 -38.27 7.59
CA LYS A 356 20.77 -38.41 9.04
C LYS A 356 22.26 -38.59 9.31
N CYS A 357 22.90 -37.62 9.96
CA CYS A 357 24.24 -37.78 10.50
C CYS A 357 24.18 -38.54 11.81
N ASP A 358 24.59 -39.81 11.77
CA ASP A 358 24.99 -40.52 12.99
C ASP A 358 26.34 -39.93 13.41
N SER A 359 26.41 -39.32 14.60
CA SER A 359 27.48 -38.43 15.06
C SER A 359 28.86 -39.10 15.29
N ALA A 360 29.17 -40.18 14.58
CA ALA A 360 30.39 -40.97 14.69
C ALA A 360 30.99 -41.42 13.34
N ASP A 361 30.39 -41.10 12.18
CA ASP A 361 30.92 -41.55 10.89
C ASP A 361 31.82 -40.50 10.21
N ASP A 362 33.13 -40.62 10.43
CA ASP A 362 34.19 -40.07 9.56
C ASP A 362 34.09 -40.61 8.10
N ASN A 363 33.15 -41.52 7.83
CA ASN A 363 32.95 -42.20 6.55
C ASN A 363 31.80 -41.63 5.70
N PHE A 364 31.02 -40.67 6.18
CA PHE A 364 29.92 -40.08 5.40
C PHE A 364 30.42 -39.49 4.07
N ASP A 365 31.59 -38.84 4.09
CA ASP A 365 32.24 -38.31 2.88
C ASP A 365 32.64 -39.43 1.92
N ALA A 366 33.10 -40.57 2.43
CA ALA A 366 33.44 -41.72 1.62
C ALA A 366 32.19 -42.37 1.02
N GLU A 367 31.09 -42.49 1.75
CA GLU A 367 29.81 -43.03 1.28
C GLU A 367 29.15 -42.13 0.22
N VAL A 368 29.12 -40.81 0.45
CA VAL A 368 28.63 -39.83 -0.53
C VAL A 368 29.49 -39.88 -1.80
N ASN A 369 30.83 -39.87 -1.66
CA ASN A 369 31.73 -39.98 -2.80
C ASN A 369 31.61 -41.32 -3.54
N HIS A 370 31.33 -42.42 -2.82
CA HIS A 370 31.10 -43.73 -3.40
C HIS A 370 29.78 -43.79 -4.18
N SER A 371 28.69 -43.27 -3.60
CA SER A 371 27.37 -43.18 -4.25
C SER A 371 27.42 -42.28 -5.50
N MET A 372 28.21 -41.21 -5.46
CA MET A 372 28.42 -40.27 -6.57
C MET A 372 29.37 -40.80 -7.66
N ARG A 373 30.33 -41.69 -7.35
CA ARG A 373 31.29 -42.26 -8.33
C ARG A 373 30.63 -43.07 -9.46
N GLY A 374 29.39 -43.54 -9.25
CA GLY A 374 28.60 -44.26 -10.26
C GLY A 374 27.68 -43.36 -11.09
N MET A 375 27.66 -42.05 -10.85
CA MET A 375 26.68 -41.11 -11.42
C MET A 375 27.39 -39.97 -12.17
N GLU A 376 27.69 -40.17 -13.46
CA GLU A 376 28.36 -39.18 -14.35
C GLU A 376 27.58 -37.85 -14.54
N VAL A 377 26.38 -37.70 -13.95
CA VAL A 377 25.40 -36.62 -14.23
C VAL A 377 25.33 -35.55 -13.11
N LEU A 378 26.05 -35.73 -12.00
CA LEU A 378 26.03 -34.80 -10.86
C LEU A 378 27.44 -34.29 -10.53
N THR A 379 27.67 -33.00 -10.71
CA THR A 379 28.88 -32.31 -10.21
C THR A 379 28.65 -31.80 -8.79
N HIS A 380 29.56 -32.11 -7.87
CA HIS A 380 29.48 -31.68 -6.49
C HIS A 380 29.63 -30.15 -6.36
N PHE A 381 28.51 -29.47 -6.16
CA PHE A 381 28.44 -28.11 -5.63
C PHE A 381 27.60 -28.18 -4.36
N GLY A 382 28.19 -28.72 -3.29
CA GLY A 382 27.53 -28.97 -2.02
C GLY A 382 27.44 -27.72 -1.17
N LEU A 383 26.25 -27.34 -0.72
CA LEU A 383 26.11 -26.69 0.58
C LEU A 383 26.07 -27.76 1.66
N ARG A 384 26.87 -27.62 2.72
CA ARG A 384 26.78 -28.46 3.93
C ARG A 384 26.57 -27.60 5.16
N PHE A 385 25.38 -27.72 5.74
CA PHE A 385 25.02 -27.08 7.01
C PHE A 385 24.99 -28.12 8.13
N PHE A 386 25.66 -27.88 9.25
CA PHE A 386 25.63 -28.82 10.39
C PHE A 386 24.30 -28.72 11.14
N GLY A 387 23.71 -29.86 11.53
CA GLY A 387 22.58 -29.89 12.48
C GLY A 387 21.20 -30.19 11.90
N CYS A 388 21.09 -30.30 10.57
CA CYS A 388 20.05 -31.00 9.81
C CYS A 388 20.69 -31.24 8.44
N ASP A 389 21.14 -32.46 8.13
CA ASP A 389 22.06 -32.71 7.01
C ASP A 389 21.37 -32.57 5.65
N ILE A 390 21.05 -31.33 5.27
CA ILE A 390 20.66 -30.99 3.91
C ILE A 390 21.93 -30.97 3.09
N THR A 391 21.99 -31.84 2.10
CA THR A 391 23.02 -31.80 1.06
C THR A 391 22.35 -31.45 -0.27
N LEU A 392 22.74 -30.31 -0.83
CA LEU A 392 22.27 -29.82 -2.12
C LEU A 392 23.32 -30.13 -3.19
N PHE A 393 22.95 -30.78 -4.29
CA PHE A 393 23.85 -31.04 -5.43
C PHE A 393 23.29 -30.43 -6.70
N LYS A 394 24.16 -29.98 -7.61
CA LYS A 394 23.78 -29.45 -8.91
C LYS A 394 24.14 -30.45 -10.02
N SER A 395 23.18 -30.74 -10.90
CA SER A 395 23.44 -31.56 -12.08
C SER A 395 24.36 -30.83 -13.05
N SER A 396 25.38 -31.53 -13.57
CA SER A 396 26.32 -30.98 -14.55
C SER A 396 25.63 -30.76 -15.89
N LYS A 397 26.12 -29.79 -16.66
CA LYS A 397 25.89 -29.76 -18.11
C LYS A 397 26.71 -30.89 -18.72
N SER A 398 26.10 -31.73 -19.55
CA SER A 398 26.84 -32.66 -20.42
C SER A 398 27.62 -31.89 -21.49
#